data_AF-A0A7U9SAW9-F1
#
_entry.id   AF-A0A7U9SAW9-F1
#
_cell.length_a   1.000
_cell.length_b   1.000
_cell.length_c   1.000
_cell.angle_alpha   90.00
_cell.angle_beta   90.00
_cell.angle_gamma   90.00
#
_symmetry.space_group_name_H-M   'P 1'
#
loop_
_entity.id
_entity.type
_entity.pdbx_description
1 polymer ?
#
loop_
_entity_poly.entity_id
_entity_poly.type
_entity_poly.pdbx_seq_one_letter_code
_entity_poly.pdbx_strand_id
1 'polypeptide(L)' 'MKKFLLEIGGDFIFMGEEYHLQVGKNDYYTDLIFFHRELQCLVAIELKIDDFKPEYLGKM' A
#
# COMPACT_ATOMS: atom_id res chain seq x y z
N MET A 1 6.58 -9.10 -8.54
CA MET A 1 5.22 -9.06 -7.95
C MET A 1 4.85 -10.36 -7.22
N LYS A 2 4.70 -11.52 -7.89
CA LYS A 2 4.26 -12.78 -7.23
C LYS A 2 5.08 -13.20 -6.00
N LYS A 3 6.40 -13.01 -6.01
CA LYS A 3 7.29 -13.29 -4.87
C LYS A 3 7.04 -12.33 -3.69
N PHE A 4 6.89 -11.02 -3.96
CA PHE A 4 6.55 -10.00 -2.97
C PHE A 4 5.19 -10.27 -2.30
N LEU A 5 4.18 -10.69 -3.10
CA LEU A 5 2.87 -11.09 -2.58
C LEU A 5 2.97 -12.29 -1.61
N LEU A 6 3.85 -13.24 -1.90
CA LEU A 6 4.09 -14.40 -1.03
C LEU A 6 4.85 -14.02 0.24
N GLU A 7 5.73 -13.02 0.17
CA GLU A 7 6.51 -12.52 1.31
C GLU A 7 5.64 -11.73 2.31
N ILE A 8 4.62 -11.02 1.84
CA ILE A 8 3.68 -10.25 2.67
C ILE A 8 2.75 -11.15 3.50
N GLY A 9 2.42 -12.34 3.02
CA GLY A 9 1.60 -13.33 3.73
C GLY A 9 0.26 -13.63 3.04
N GLY A 10 -0.34 -14.77 3.40
CA GLY A 10 -1.52 -15.32 2.72
C GLY A 10 -2.84 -14.57 2.95
N ASP A 11 -2.88 -13.64 3.91
CA ASP A 11 -4.08 -12.87 4.23
C ASP A 11 -4.23 -11.59 3.42
N PHE A 12 -3.23 -11.25 2.61
CA PHE A 12 -3.27 -10.09 1.72
C PHE A 12 -3.76 -10.48 0.34
N ILE A 13 -4.79 -9.79 -0.12
CA ILE A 13 -5.30 -9.89 -1.49
C ILE A 13 -4.86 -8.65 -2.25
N PHE A 14 -4.13 -8.84 -3.36
CA PHE A 14 -3.75 -7.74 -4.24
C PHE A 14 -4.99 -7.16 -4.92
N MET A 15 -5.20 -5.86 -4.78
CA MET A 15 -6.37 -5.15 -5.31
C MET A 15 -6.02 -4.23 -6.50
N GLY A 16 -4.81 -3.67 -6.52
CA GLY A 16 -4.36 -2.83 -7.62
C GLY A 16 -3.01 -2.15 -7.37
N GLU A 17 -2.53 -1.47 -8.41
CA GLU A 17 -1.33 -0.63 -8.41
C GLU A 17 -1.67 0.78 -8.94
N GLU A 18 -0.86 1.78 -8.58
CA GLU A 18 -1.10 3.20 -8.89
C GLU A 18 -2.55 3.63 -8.59
N TYR A 19 -3.04 3.19 -7.42
CA TYR A 19 -4.45 3.28 -7.08
C TYR A 19 -4.83 4.72 -6.69
N HIS A 20 -5.86 5.25 -7.36
CA HIS A 20 -6.38 6.58 -7.12
C HIS A 20 -7.26 6.64 -5.87
N LEU A 21 -6.90 7.52 -4.93
CA LEU A 21 -7.61 7.78 -3.68
C LEU A 21 -8.00 9.26 -3.59
N GLN A 22 -9.30 9.53 -3.56
CA GLN A 22 -9.81 10.87 -3.32
C GLN A 22 -10.02 11.08 -1.81
N VAL A 23 -9.30 12.05 -1.22
CA VAL A 23 -9.45 12.44 0.19
C VAL A 23 -9.89 13.89 0.26
N GLY A 24 -11.17 14.09 0.57
CA GLY A 24 -11.80 15.40 0.54
C GLY A 24 -11.84 15.98 -0.87
N LYS A 25 -11.00 17.00 -1.13
CA LYS A 25 -10.89 17.67 -2.44
C LYS A 25 -9.56 17.39 -3.16
N ASN A 26 -8.74 16.52 -2.59
CA ASN A 26 -7.42 16.21 -3.09
C ASN A 26 -7.38 14.77 -3.61
N ASP A 27 -6.67 14.58 -4.70
CA ASP A 27 -6.45 13.30 -5.35
C ASP A 27 -5.05 12.80 -4.97
N TYR A 28 -4.98 11.56 -4.51
CA TYR A 28 -3.77 10.87 -4.10
C TYR A 28 -3.62 9.59 -4.92
N TYR A 29 -2.39 9.11 -5.06
CA TYR A 29 -2.09 7.86 -5.75
C TYR A 29 -1.16 7.03 -4.87
N THR A 30 -1.52 5.77 -4.63
CA THR A 30 -0.70 4.84 -3.87
C THR A 30 -0.06 3.83 -4.82
N ASP A 31 1.19 3.48 -4.60
CA ASP A 31 1.88 2.51 -5.47
C ASP A 31 1.16 1.17 -5.52
N LEU A 32 0.75 0.63 -4.36
CA LEU A 32 0.03 -0.64 -4.27
C LEU A 32 -1.10 -0.57 -3.25
N ILE A 33 -2.19 -1.28 -3.52
CA ILE A 33 -3.28 -1.45 -2.57
C ILE A 33 -3.67 -2.93 -2.40
N PHE A 34 -3.89 -3.29 -1.14
CA PHE A 34 -4.23 -4.63 -0.70
C PHE A 34 -5.47 -4.63 0.17
N PHE A 35 -6.14 -5.78 0.25
CA PHE A 35 -7.14 -6.06 1.28
C PHE A 35 -6.60 -7.10 2.25
N HIS A 36 -6.60 -6.79 3.55
CA HIS A 36 -6.22 -7.73 4.61
C HIS A 36 -7.47 -8.47 5.12
N ARG A 37 -7.49 -9.79 4.95
CA ARG A 37 -8.68 -10.61 5.25
C ARG A 37 -9.07 -10.64 6.73
N GLU A 38 -8.10 -10.84 7.63
CA GLU A 38 -8.37 -10.93 9.07
C GLU A 38 -8.81 -9.59 9.67
N LEU A 39 -8.07 -8.51 9.38
CA LEU A 39 -8.39 -7.15 9.86
C LEU A 39 -9.56 -6.50 9.11
N GLN A 40 -9.99 -7.08 7.99
CA GLN A 40 -11.04 -6.58 7.11
C GLN A 40 -10.83 -5.11 6.68
N CYS A 41 -9.59 -4.74 6.34
CA CYS A 41 -9.22 -3.38 5.98
C CYS A 41 -8.42 -3.30 4.68
N LEU A 42 -8.43 -2.12 4.06
CA LEU A 42 -7.54 -1.79 2.97
C LEU A 42 -6.17 -1.39 3.52
N VAL A 43 -5.12 -1.88 2.89
CA VAL A 43 -3.73 -1.57 3.21
C VAL A 43 -3.10 -0.94 1.98
N ALA A 44 -2.86 0.37 2.05
CA ALA A 44 -2.07 1.10 1.06
C ALA A 44 -0.58 0.94 1.37
N ILE A 45 0.21 0.63 0.36
CA ILE A 45 1.67 0.48 0.47
C ILE A 45 2.32 1.44 -0.50
N GLU A 46 3.24 2.25 0.02
CA GLU A 46 4.08 3.14 -0.77
C GLU A 46 5.50 2.60 -0.82
N LEU A 47 6.06 2.49 -2.02
CA LEU A 47 7.36 1.92 -2.28
C LEU A 47 8.40 3.04 -2.33
N LYS A 48 9.49 2.86 -1.58
CA LYS A 48 10.69 3.71 -1.67
C LYS A 48 11.85 2.85 -2.13
N ILE A 49 12.64 3.35 -3.08
CA ILE A 49 13.83 2.69 -3.61
C ILE A 49 15.11 3.01 -2.83
N ASP A 50 15.00 3.88 -1.83
CA ASP A 50 16.10 4.40 -1.03
C ASP A 50 15.98 3.91 0.42
N ASP A 51 17.05 3.99 1.19
CA ASP A 51 17.05 3.55 2.58
C ASP A 51 15.98 4.27 3.39
N PHE A 52 15.35 3.53 4.30
CA PHE A 52 14.32 4.08 5.17
C PHE A 52 14.87 5.27 5.98
N LYS A 53 14.24 6.44 5.86
CA LYS A 53 14.51 7.63 6.65
C LYS A 53 13.35 7.88 7.61
N PRO A 54 13.59 8.25 8.88
CA PRO A 54 12.53 8.54 9.85
C PRO A 54 11.51 9.59 9.37
N GLU A 55 11.94 10.51 8.49
CA GLU A 55 11.10 11.53 7.85
C GLU A 55 10.00 10.97 6.93
N TYR A 56 10.06 9.68 6.60
CA TYR A 56 9.02 8.97 5.86
C TYR A 56 7.86 8.56 6.75
N LEU A 57 8.01 8.55 8.09
CA LEU A 57 6.89 8.31 8.98
C LEU A 57 5.85 9.44 8.85
N GLY A 58 4.61 9.08 8.51
CA GLY A 58 3.48 10.02 8.47
C GLY A 58 3.38 10.85 7.19
N LYS A 59 4.22 10.58 6.18
CA LYS A 59 3.99 11.09 4.82
C LYS A 59 3.21 10.05 4.03
N MET A 60 2.10 10.50 3.45
CA MET A 60 1.20 9.77 2.57
C MET A 60 0.79 10.73 1.45
#